data_AF-A0A397XWY2-F1
#
_entry.id   AF-A0A397XWY2-F1
#
_cell.length_a   1.000
_cell.length_b   1.000
_cell.length_c   1.000
_cell.angle_alpha   90.00
_cell.angle_beta   90.00
_cell.angle_gamma   90.00
#
_symmetry.space_group_name_H-M   'P 1'
#
loop_
_entity.id
_entity.type
_entity.pdbx_description
1 polymer ?
#
loop_
_entity_poly.entity_id
_entity_poly.type
_entity_poly.pdbx_seq_one_letter_code
_entity_poly.pdbx_strand_id
1 'polypeptide(L)'
;MAAPPASLDAVVDLSRNLQRPQAQRVVVILKLLCQVIIYNLWRERNARIFRDVRMNQDGFFRVVDRGMRDRLISLLLVSSSSPSLLELYFWFLSPISGIRTTYMV
;
A
#
# COMPACT_ATOMS: atom_id res chain seq x y z
N MET A 1 5.73 28.62 6.37
CA MET A 1 4.56 28.89 5.49
C MET A 1 5.10 29.07 4.08
N ALA A 2 4.72 28.20 3.14
CA ALA A 2 5.19 28.30 1.75
C ALA A 2 4.41 29.42 1.03
N ALA A 3 5.13 30.32 0.34
CA ALA A 3 4.53 31.39 -0.43
C ALA A 3 3.74 30.81 -1.63
N PRO A 4 2.61 31.42 -2.03
CA PRO A 4 1.85 30.98 -3.20
C PRO A 4 2.68 31.19 -4.48
N PRO A 5 2.56 30.27 -5.47
CA PRO A 5 3.36 30.33 -6.69
C PRO A 5 3.09 31.60 -7.49
N ALA A 6 4.16 32.27 -7.92
CA ALA A 6 4.13 33.61 -8.50
C ALA A 6 3.59 33.68 -9.95
N SER A 7 3.42 32.53 -10.62
CA SER A 7 2.93 32.46 -12.00
C SER A 7 2.30 31.11 -12.32
N LEU A 8 1.53 31.06 -13.42
CA LEU A 8 0.98 29.82 -13.98
C LEU A 8 2.09 28.82 -14.36
N ASP A 9 3.21 29.28 -14.90
CA ASP A 9 4.38 28.44 -15.16
C ASP A 9 4.97 27.88 -13.86
N ALA A 10 5.02 28.66 -12.78
CA ALA A 10 5.47 28.16 -11.47
C ALA A 10 4.51 27.09 -10.90
N VAL A 11 3.20 27.17 -11.17
CA VAL A 11 2.23 26.13 -10.82
C VAL A 11 2.44 24.87 -11.68
N VAL A 12 2.69 25.03 -12.98
CA VAL A 12 2.95 23.93 -13.91
C VAL A 12 4.27 23.22 -13.56
N ASP A 13 5.32 23.96 -13.21
CA ASP A 13 6.59 23.39 -12.80
C ASP A 13 6.51 22.77 -11.40
N LEU A 14 5.73 23.34 -10.48
CA LEU A 14 5.44 22.73 -9.19
C LEU A 14 4.65 21.42 -9.37
N SER A 15 3.66 21.39 -10.27
CA SER A 15 2.85 20.20 -10.54
C SER A 15 3.64 19.12 -11.29
N ARG A 16 4.52 19.47 -12.22
CA ARG A 16 5.51 18.54 -12.82
C ARG A 16 6.49 18.01 -11.78
N ASN A 17 6.92 18.86 -10.84
CA ASN A 17 7.70 18.46 -9.67
C ASN A 17 6.89 17.67 -8.64
N LEU A 18 5.56 17.63 -8.70
CA LEU A 18 4.73 16.77 -7.86
C LEU A 18 4.42 15.44 -8.55
N GLN A 19 4.46 15.37 -9.89
CA GLN A 19 4.44 14.14 -10.71
C GLN A 19 5.72 13.27 -10.56
N ARG A 20 6.43 13.43 -9.44
CA ARG A 20 7.70 12.79 -9.10
C ARG A 20 7.57 11.27 -8.99
N PRO A 21 8.70 10.53 -9.07
CA PRO A 21 8.84 9.07 -8.90
C PRO A 21 7.98 8.39 -7.82
N GLN A 22 7.50 9.13 -6.80
CA GLN A 22 6.51 8.65 -5.85
C GLN A 22 5.19 8.20 -6.52
N ALA A 23 4.69 8.89 -7.55
CA ALA A 23 3.46 8.48 -8.26
C ALA A 23 3.64 7.10 -8.92
N GLN A 24 4.80 6.85 -9.55
CA GLN A 24 5.13 5.54 -10.13
C GLN A 24 5.26 4.47 -9.04
N ARG A 25 5.87 4.79 -7.90
CA ARG A 25 5.99 3.89 -6.74
C ARG A 25 4.62 3.54 -6.14
N VAL A 26 3.70 4.51 -6.06
CA VAL A 26 2.31 4.28 -5.62
C VAL A 26 1.59 3.33 -6.57
N VAL A 27 1.74 3.51 -7.89
CA VAL A 27 1.16 2.59 -8.88
C VAL A 27 1.70 1.17 -8.72
N VAL A 28 2.99 1.00 -8.40
CA VAL A 28 3.57 -0.31 -8.09
C VAL A 28 2.93 -0.92 -6.84
N ILE A 29 2.79 -0.17 -5.75
CA ILE A 29 2.15 -0.64 -4.52
C ILE A 29 0.71 -1.06 -4.78
N LEU A 30 -0.07 -0.26 -5.52
CA LEU A 30 -1.47 -0.58 -5.86
C LEU A 30 -1.58 -1.84 -6.73
N LYS A 31 -0.71 -1.99 -7.74
CA LYS A 31 -0.66 -3.21 -8.56
C LYS A 31 -0.35 -4.44 -7.72
N LEU A 32 0.63 -4.35 -6.82
CA LEU A 32 0.97 -5.44 -5.90
C LEU A 32 -0.19 -5.77 -4.96
N LEU A 33 -0.86 -4.77 -4.41
CA LEU A 33 -2.03 -4.95 -3.55
C LEU A 33 -3.16 -5.68 -4.29
N CYS A 34 -3.48 -5.25 -5.51
CA CYS A 34 -4.46 -5.94 -6.35
C CYS A 34 -4.07 -7.40 -6.60
N GLN A 35 -2.80 -7.67 -6.92
CA GLN A 35 -2.32 -9.05 -7.10
C GLN A 35 -2.48 -9.90 -5.84
N VAL A 36 -2.11 -9.36 -4.67
CA VAL A 36 -2.23 -10.08 -3.38
C VAL A 36 -3.69 -10.35 -3.04
N ILE A 37 -4.60 -9.37 -3.25
CA ILE A 37 -6.04 -9.54 -3.00
C ILE A 37 -6.63 -10.59 -3.93
N ILE A 38 -6.37 -10.51 -5.24
CA ILE A 38 -6.91 -11.44 -6.24
C ILE A 38 -6.44 -12.87 -5.94
N TYR A 39 -5.15 -13.06 -5.64
CA TYR A 39 -4.62 -14.37 -5.29
C TYR A 39 -5.28 -14.95 -4.03
N ASN A 40 -5.43 -14.14 -2.98
CA ASN A 40 -6.03 -14.62 -1.73
C ASN A 40 -7.54 -14.88 -1.87
N LEU A 41 -8.27 -14.10 -2.68
CA LEU A 41 -9.67 -14.38 -3.00
C LEU A 41 -9.83 -15.71 -3.73
N TRP A 42 -8.99 -15.94 -4.75
CA TRP A 42 -8.98 -17.21 -5.47
C TRP A 42 -8.64 -18.39 -4.53
N ARG A 43 -7.61 -18.24 -3.70
CA ARG A 43 -7.19 -19.27 -2.74
C ARG A 43 -8.30 -19.58 -1.74
N GLU A 44 -8.96 -18.56 -1.21
CA GLU A 44 -10.03 -18.71 -0.23
C GLU A 44 -11.26 -19.39 -0.87
N ARG A 45 -11.67 -18.97 -2.07
CA ARG A 45 -12.77 -19.62 -2.81
C ARG A 45 -12.49 -21.11 -3.03
N ASN A 46 -11.27 -21.46 -3.42
CA ASN A 46 -10.88 -22.85 -3.62
C ASN A 46 -10.86 -23.63 -2.29
N ALA A 47 -10.41 -23.01 -1.21
CA ALA A 47 -10.47 -23.63 0.11
C ALA A 47 -11.92 -23.91 0.54
N ARG A 48 -12.87 -23.01 0.23
CA ARG A 48 -14.29 -23.25 0.44
C ARG A 48 -14.83 -24.42 -0.38
N ILE A 49 -14.55 -24.45 -1.68
CA ILE A 49 -15.08 -25.50 -2.58
C ILE A 49 -14.52 -26.88 -2.25
N PHE A 50 -13.21 -26.98 -2.04
CA PHE A 50 -12.53 -28.28 -1.93
C PHE A 50 -12.29 -28.76 -0.50
N ARG A 51 -12.42 -27.88 0.49
CA ARG A 51 -12.09 -28.21 1.90
C ARG A 51 -13.12 -27.68 2.91
N ASP A 52 -14.16 -26.98 2.46
CA ASP A 52 -15.15 -26.28 3.30
C ASP A 52 -14.51 -25.37 4.38
N VAL A 53 -13.30 -24.87 4.11
CA VAL A 53 -12.61 -23.93 5.00
C VAL A 53 -13.02 -22.52 4.61
N ARG A 54 -13.58 -21.77 5.56
CA ARG A 54 -13.97 -20.36 5.40
C ARG A 54 -13.05 -19.46 6.19
N MET A 55 -12.71 -18.32 5.61
CA MET A 55 -11.97 -17.28 6.32
C MET A 55 -12.91 -16.09 6.59
N ASN A 56 -12.87 -15.56 7.82
CA ASN A 56 -13.57 -14.33 8.15
C ASN A 56 -12.86 -13.11 7.54
N GLN A 57 -13.53 -11.96 7.53
CA GLN A 57 -13.00 -10.73 6.95
C GLN A 57 -11.68 -10.31 7.62
N ASP A 58 -11.62 -10.32 8.96
CA ASP A 58 -10.41 -9.96 9.70
C ASP A 58 -9.21 -10.85 9.37
N GLY A 59 -9.44 -12.16 9.24
CA GLY A 59 -8.42 -13.12 8.81
C GLY A 59 -7.95 -12.82 7.39
N PHE A 60 -8.87 -12.50 6.49
CA PHE A 60 -8.55 -12.12 5.12
C PHE A 60 -7.68 -10.86 5.07
N PHE A 61 -8.06 -9.80 5.79
CA PHE A 61 -7.27 -8.58 5.88
C PHE A 61 -5.87 -8.83 6.45
N ARG A 62 -5.74 -9.64 7.51
CA ARG A 62 -4.42 -9.99 8.09
C ARG A 62 -3.52 -10.73 7.11
N VAL A 63 -4.07 -11.66 6.32
CA VAL A 63 -3.30 -12.40 5.31
C VAL A 63 -2.85 -11.49 4.17
N VAL A 64 -3.72 -10.59 3.71
CA VAL A 64 -3.37 -9.60 2.68
C VAL A 64 -2.31 -8.63 3.19
N ASP A 65 -2.48 -8.06 4.39
CA ASP A 65 -1.53 -7.12 4.97
C ASP A 65 -0.14 -7.77 5.17
N ARG A 66 -0.11 -8.98 5.75
CA ARG A 66 1.14 -9.73 5.90
C ARG A 66 1.78 -10.02 4.54
N GLY A 67 1.00 -10.47 3.56
CA GLY A 67 1.50 -10.74 2.20
C GLY A 67 2.05 -9.50 1.49
N MET A 68 1.46 -8.33 1.72
CA MET A 68 1.99 -7.06 1.22
C MET A 68 3.31 -6.69 1.90
N ARG A 69 3.38 -6.75 3.24
CA ARG A 69 4.60 -6.47 3.99
C ARG A 69 5.76 -7.37 3.56
N ASP A 70 5.53 -8.68 3.45
CA ASP A 70 6.55 -9.65 3.05
C ASP A 70 7.12 -9.33 1.66
N ARG A 71 6.25 -8.97 0.71
CA ARG A 71 6.66 -8.58 -0.66
C ARG A 71 7.40 -7.25 -0.69
N LEU A 72 6.92 -6.25 0.03
CA LEU A 72 7.56 -4.95 0.10
C LEU A 72 8.93 -5.04 0.76
N ILE A 73 9.07 -5.79 1.85
CA ILE A 73 10.38 -6.06 2.50
C ILE A 73 11.34 -6.74 1.52
N SER A 74 10.88 -7.76 0.78
CA SER A 74 11.71 -8.43 -0.21
C SER A 74 12.18 -7.49 -1.34
N LEU A 75 11.37 -6.50 -1.72
CA LEU A 75 11.74 -5.50 -2.72
C LEU A 75 12.72 -4.45 -2.17
N LEU A 76 12.66 -4.13 -0.88
CA LEU A 76 13.60 -3.22 -0.21
C LEU A 76 15.01 -3.79 -0.14
N LEU A 77 15.16 -5.11 0.01
CA LEU A 77 16.46 -5.79 -0.05
C LEU A 77 17.17 -5.62 -1.42
N VAL A 78 16.42 -5.26 -2.47
CA VAL A 78 16.93 -5.09 -3.84
C VAL A 78 17.16 -3.62 -4.18
N SER A 79 16.55 -2.65 -3.46
CA SER A 79 16.63 -1.23 -3.79
C SER A 79 16.56 -0.31 -2.56
N SER A 80 17.64 0.42 -2.30
CA SER A 80 17.80 1.38 -1.20
C SER A 80 17.27 2.77 -1.55
N SER A 81 16.01 2.87 -1.98
CA SER A 81 15.36 4.16 -2.26
C SER A 81 14.62 4.70 -1.03
N SER A 82 14.80 5.98 -0.69
CA SER A 82 14.09 6.66 0.40
C SER A 82 12.98 7.60 -0.13
N PRO A 83 11.79 7.66 0.51
CA PRO A 83 11.29 6.71 1.50
C PRO A 83 11.05 5.34 0.86
N SER A 84 11.13 4.30 1.69
CA SER A 84 10.95 2.91 1.30
C SER A 84 9.50 2.66 0.85
N LEU A 85 9.26 1.68 -0.03
CA LEU A 85 7.89 1.32 -0.45
C LEU A 85 7.03 0.85 0.73
N LEU A 86 7.64 0.29 1.77
CA LEU A 86 6.97 -0.13 3.01
C LEU A 86 6.48 1.08 3.82
N GLU A 87 7.30 2.12 3.95
CA GLU A 87 6.90 3.38 4.60
C GLU A 87 5.75 4.06 3.85
N LEU A 88 5.82 4.09 2.51
CA LEU A 88 4.73 4.60 1.68
C LEU A 88 3.44 3.79 1.88
N TYR A 89 3.52 2.46 1.97
CA TYR A 89 2.38 1.61 2.25
C TYR A 89 1.76 1.88 3.63
N PHE A 90 2.57 2.10 4.67
CA PHE A 90 2.06 2.49 5.99
C PHE A 90 1.33 3.82 5.97
N TRP A 91 1.75 4.78 5.16
CA TRP A 91 1.02 6.05 5.00
C TRP A 91 -0.38 5.86 4.40
N PHE A 92 -0.56 4.91 3.48
CA PHE A 92 -1.90 4.59 2.94
C PHE A 92 -2.81 3.88 3.94
N LEU A 93 -2.25 3.09 4.86
CA LEU A 93 -3.02 2.38 5.87
C LEU A 93 -3.29 3.18 7.15
N SER A 94 -2.48 4.22 7.43
CA SER A 94 -2.61 5.05 8.63
C SER A 94 -4.02 5.63 8.82
N PRO A 95 -4.73 6.12 7.78
CA PRO A 95 -6.12 6.58 7.90
C PRO A 95 -7.11 5.45 8.25
N ILE A 96 -6.83 4.22 7.84
CA ILE A 96 -7.68 3.04 8.09
C ILE A 96 -7.43 2.48 9.51
N SER A 97 -6.20 2.65 10.02
CA SER A 97 -5.85 2.29 11.41
C SER A 97 -6.40 3.26 12.47
N GLY A 98 -7.03 4.38 12.07
CA GLY A 98 -7.74 5.28 12.98
C GLY A 98 -8.93 4.65 13.72
N ILE A 99 -9.27 3.39 13.41
CA ILE A 99 -10.27 2.59 14.15
C ILE A 99 -9.60 1.66 15.20
N ARG A 100 -8.27 1.59 15.31
CA ARG A 100 -7.63 0.65 16.25
C ARG A 100 -6.32 1.13 16.89
N THR A 101 -6.31 2.36 17.41
CA THR A 101 -5.30 2.81 18.38
C THR A 101 -5.90 2.82 19.79
N THR A 102 -6.22 1.65 20.34
CA THR A 102 -6.59 1.50 21.77
C THR A 102 -5.77 0.46 22.53
N TYR A 103 -4.78 -0.18 21.92
CA TYR A 103 -3.93 -1.13 22.65
C TYR A 103 -2.49 -1.07 22.19
N MET A 104 -1.73 -0.11 22.70
CA MET A 104 -0.30 -0.23 23.03
C MET A 104 0.07 0.86 24.05
N VAL A 105 -0.21 0.56 25.33
CA VAL A 105 0.69 0.88 26.45
C VAL A 105 1.37 -0.43 26.82
#